data_AF-A0A2S7WKZ5-F1
#
_entry.id   AF-A0A2S7WKZ5-F1
#
_cell.length_a   1.000
_cell.length_b   1.000
_cell.length_c   1.000
_cell.angle_alpha   90.00
_cell.angle_beta   90.00
_cell.angle_gamma   90.00
#
_symmetry.space_group_name_H-M   'P 1'
#
loop_
_entity.id
_entity.type
_entity.pdbx_description
1 polymer ?
#
loop_
_entity_poly.entity_id
_entity_poly.type
_entity_poly.pdbx_seq_one_letter_code
_entity_poly.pdbx_strand_id
1 'polypeptide(L)'
;MRKKISHIIIFALLFISLTGFSQENVIKGYKIEGDYIVFTFDKRDYNKATHHKTEERLDFNDFDIDKVVVAGNFNNWSRKRWKMKKVDENIYQLKKKVSDFNEDFNWEFKFVVNNNFWAEPTENPINTTPAKNWFGAYLNTYNLRILPAYISENGNAKFFLKGFDNAKEVILSGSFNRWNEHLYKMQKTKNGWKLNLQLSPNYYEYKFIVDGKWIEDPDNPNKTENEFYEYNSVINIKKKVTFLLEHFKNAEEVILAGSFNNWNEEEYKMTKTEHGWKFTTKLSGGKHHYKFIVDGNWELDPHNPIKEFDDNGHINSVKMVK
;
A
#
# COMPACT_ATOMS: atom_id res chain seq x y z
N MET A 1 8.91 83.18 4.62
CA MET A 1 9.14 81.85 4.01
C MET A 1 8.88 80.74 5.03
N ARG A 2 7.70 80.10 4.99
CA ARG A 2 7.37 78.95 5.86
C ARG A 2 7.61 77.66 5.06
N LYS A 3 8.57 76.83 5.49
CA LYS A 3 8.81 75.48 4.93
C LYS A 3 7.75 74.50 5.47
N LYS A 4 6.98 73.88 4.58
CA LYS A 4 6.11 72.73 4.90
C LYS A 4 6.97 71.46 4.95
N ILE A 5 6.94 70.75 6.06
CA ILE A 5 7.54 69.41 6.21
C ILE A 5 6.43 68.39 5.96
N SER A 6 6.49 67.70 4.83
CA SER A 6 5.58 66.61 4.49
C SER A 6 5.99 65.36 5.28
N HIS A 7 5.11 64.83 6.12
CA HIS A 7 5.33 63.58 6.84
C HIS A 7 4.84 62.42 5.97
N ILE A 8 5.77 61.56 5.54
CA ILE A 8 5.45 60.31 4.85
C ILE A 8 5.21 59.25 5.93
N ILE A 9 3.96 58.85 6.11
CA ILE A 9 3.58 57.74 6.99
C ILE A 9 3.70 56.45 6.18
N ILE A 10 4.72 55.65 6.47
CA ILE A 10 4.92 54.32 5.87
C ILE A 10 4.08 53.33 6.69
N PHE A 11 3.02 52.79 6.08
CA PHE A 11 2.24 51.69 6.63
C PHE A 11 3.02 50.38 6.46
N ALA A 12 3.60 49.86 7.54
CA ALA A 12 4.18 48.53 7.56
C ALA A 12 3.06 47.49 7.75
N LEU A 13 2.66 46.83 6.65
CA LEU A 13 1.76 45.68 6.67
C LEU A 13 2.53 44.46 7.22
N LEU A 14 2.32 44.16 8.51
CA LEU A 14 2.71 42.91 9.14
C LEU A 14 1.87 41.78 8.54
N PHE A 15 2.46 41.02 7.61
CA PHE A 15 1.93 39.71 7.21
C PHE A 15 2.11 38.75 8.39
N ILE A 16 1.07 38.61 9.21
CA ILE A 16 0.95 37.49 10.14
C ILE A 16 0.58 36.29 9.28
N SER A 17 1.56 35.48 8.91
CA SER A 17 1.33 34.14 8.38
C SER A 17 0.69 33.31 9.50
N LEU A 18 -0.63 33.18 9.46
CA LEU A 18 -1.35 32.16 10.21
C LEU A 18 -0.87 30.81 9.68
N THR A 19 0.11 30.22 10.36
CA THR A 19 0.38 28.78 10.23
C THR A 19 -0.84 28.08 10.78
N GLY A 20 -1.79 27.75 9.91
CA GLY A 20 -2.83 26.79 10.23
C GLY A 20 -2.13 25.51 10.62
N PHE A 21 -2.25 25.10 11.88
CA PHE A 21 -1.96 23.73 12.28
C PHE A 21 -3.01 22.85 11.59
N SER A 22 -2.72 22.46 10.35
CA SER A 22 -3.26 21.23 9.81
C SER A 22 -2.66 20.14 10.69
N GLN A 23 -3.48 19.47 11.51
CA GLN A 23 -3.14 18.13 11.97
C GLN A 23 -3.05 17.28 10.70
N GLU A 24 -1.88 17.27 10.07
CA GLU A 24 -1.57 16.25 9.08
C GLU A 24 -1.66 14.92 9.84
N ASN A 25 -2.61 14.08 9.46
CA ASN A 25 -2.74 12.74 10.02
C ASN A 25 -1.50 11.92 9.59
N VAL A 26 -0.44 11.97 10.40
CA VAL A 26 0.86 11.39 10.04
C VAL A 26 0.78 9.87 10.12
N ILE A 27 1.00 9.21 8.97
CA ILE A 27 1.30 7.77 8.93
C ILE A 27 2.67 7.58 9.59
N LYS A 28 2.76 6.77 10.65
CA LYS A 28 4.01 6.52 11.37
C LYS A 28 4.59 5.13 11.09
N GLY A 29 5.89 5.00 11.31
CA GLY A 29 6.61 3.73 11.36
C GLY A 29 7.08 3.17 10.03
N TYR A 30 6.56 3.63 8.89
CA TYR A 30 7.03 3.17 7.59
C TYR A 30 6.83 4.21 6.48
N LYS A 31 7.54 4.02 5.37
CA LYS A 31 7.26 4.63 4.07
C LYS A 31 7.41 3.61 2.95
N ILE A 32 6.72 3.82 1.83
CA ILE A 32 6.89 3.03 0.62
C ILE A 32 7.75 3.83 -0.38
N GLU A 33 8.81 3.21 -0.87
CA GLU A 33 9.75 3.75 -1.85
C GLU A 33 9.87 2.79 -3.04
N GLY A 34 9.05 3.00 -4.08
CA GLY A 34 8.96 2.08 -5.20
C GLY A 34 8.54 0.68 -4.73
N ASP A 35 9.35 -0.33 -5.03
CA ASP A 35 9.09 -1.72 -4.63
C ASP A 35 9.58 -2.06 -3.19
N TYR A 36 9.86 -1.05 -2.36
CA TYR A 36 10.39 -1.24 -1.01
C TYR A 36 9.53 -0.62 0.07
N ILE A 37 9.45 -1.29 1.20
CA ILE A 37 8.96 -0.74 2.47
C ILE A 37 10.20 -0.39 3.31
N VAL A 38 10.28 0.86 3.75
CA VAL A 38 11.31 1.34 4.68
C VAL A 38 10.64 1.57 6.02
N PHE A 39 10.83 0.63 6.93
CA PHE A 39 10.44 0.80 8.33
C PHE A 39 11.37 1.80 8.99
N THR A 40 10.81 2.77 9.70
CA THR A 40 11.56 3.78 10.45
C THR A 40 11.00 3.84 11.86
N PHE A 41 11.84 3.48 12.83
CA PHE A 41 11.57 3.73 14.23
C PHE A 41 12.35 4.99 14.60
N ASP A 42 11.62 6.04 14.98
CA ASP A 42 12.17 7.26 15.55
C ASP A 42 11.79 7.30 17.02
N LYS A 43 12.76 7.29 17.93
CA LYS A 43 12.51 7.29 19.39
C LYS A 43 11.52 8.39 19.80
N ARG A 44 11.50 9.53 19.11
CA ARG A 44 10.64 10.68 19.44
C ARG A 44 9.16 10.43 19.17
N ASP A 45 8.83 9.46 18.33
CA ASP A 45 7.45 9.06 18.02
C ASP A 45 6.86 8.07 19.05
N TYR A 46 7.65 7.62 20.02
CA TYR A 46 7.24 6.61 21.02
C TYR A 46 7.68 7.06 22.42
N ASN A 47 6.72 7.27 23.33
CA ASN A 47 7.02 7.70 24.70
C ASN A 47 7.12 6.53 25.67
N LYS A 48 6.36 5.46 25.43
CA LYS A 48 6.23 4.33 26.35
C LYS A 48 6.62 3.04 25.70
N ALA A 49 7.22 2.17 26.50
CA ALA A 49 7.55 0.82 26.12
C ALA A 49 6.80 -0.15 27.03
N THR A 50 6.01 -1.05 26.45
CA THR A 50 5.23 -2.04 27.22
C THR A 50 5.96 -3.38 27.21
N HIS A 51 6.27 -3.94 28.38
CA HIS A 51 6.90 -5.25 28.47
C HIS A 51 5.92 -6.35 28.04
N HIS A 52 6.34 -7.20 27.10
CA HIS A 52 5.45 -8.15 26.41
C HIS A 52 4.79 -9.23 27.29
N LYS A 53 5.33 -9.49 28.50
CA LYS A 53 4.84 -10.53 29.42
C LYS A 53 4.12 -9.97 30.64
N THR A 54 4.66 -8.89 31.20
CA THR A 54 4.19 -8.32 32.46
C THR A 54 3.24 -7.15 32.24
N GLU A 55 3.14 -6.64 31.01
CA GLU A 55 2.37 -5.45 30.62
C GLU A 55 2.82 -4.16 31.34
N GLU A 56 3.94 -4.22 32.07
CA GLU A 56 4.58 -3.07 32.69
C GLU A 56 4.97 -2.04 31.62
N ARG A 57 4.66 -0.77 31.90
CA ARG A 57 4.94 0.35 31.00
C ARG A 57 6.07 1.20 31.58
N LEU A 58 7.12 1.39 30.78
CA LEU A 58 8.28 2.22 31.12
C LEU A 58 8.34 3.42 30.18
N ASP A 59 8.92 4.54 30.63
CA ASP A 59 9.26 5.63 29.74
C ASP A 59 10.49 5.23 28.90
N PHE A 60 10.53 5.58 27.61
CA PHE A 60 11.68 5.31 26.75
C PHE A 60 12.96 6.05 27.16
N ASN A 61 12.86 7.00 28.09
CA ASN A 61 14.01 7.65 28.70
C ASN A 61 14.55 6.92 29.93
N ASP A 62 13.83 5.92 30.45
CA ASP A 62 14.22 5.18 31.65
C ASP A 62 15.16 4.00 31.35
N PHE A 63 15.45 3.71 30.07
CA PHE A 63 16.33 2.61 29.66
C PHE A 63 17.02 2.84 28.31
N ASP A 64 18.16 2.19 28.12
CA ASP A 64 18.95 2.26 26.89
C ASP A 64 18.34 1.41 25.76
N ILE A 65 18.43 1.92 24.52
CA ILE A 65 17.99 1.20 23.32
C ILE A 65 19.19 0.52 22.66
N ASP A 66 19.37 -0.77 22.91
CA ASP A 66 20.44 -1.58 22.30
C ASP A 66 20.05 -2.13 20.93
N LYS A 67 18.77 -2.47 20.79
CA LYS A 67 18.26 -3.18 19.61
C LYS A 67 16.80 -2.83 19.35
N VAL A 68 16.52 -2.56 18.08
CA VAL A 68 15.14 -2.45 17.56
C VAL A 68 14.95 -3.51 16.48
N VAL A 69 13.80 -4.17 16.49
CA VAL A 69 13.35 -5.08 15.42
C VAL A 69 11.95 -4.73 14.95
N VAL A 70 11.62 -5.12 13.73
CA VAL A 70 10.26 -5.09 13.20
C VAL A 70 9.62 -6.46 13.43
N ALA A 71 8.54 -6.52 14.20
CA ALA A 71 7.74 -7.72 14.39
C ALA A 71 6.36 -7.50 13.76
N GLY A 72 5.87 -8.44 12.95
CA GLY A 72 4.56 -8.34 12.32
C GLY A 72 4.03 -9.68 11.87
N ASN A 73 2.78 -9.72 11.40
CA ASN A 73 2.18 -10.96 10.91
C ASN A 73 2.99 -11.63 9.78
N PHE A 74 3.60 -10.84 8.89
CA PHE A 74 4.48 -11.30 7.82
C PHE A 74 5.79 -11.97 8.28
N ASN A 75 6.17 -11.85 9.56
CA ASN A 75 7.33 -12.56 10.12
C ASN A 75 7.00 -13.34 11.40
N ASN A 76 5.72 -13.70 11.56
CA ASN A 76 5.19 -14.42 12.72
C ASN A 76 5.53 -13.72 14.05
N TRP A 77 5.35 -12.40 14.10
CA TRP A 77 5.58 -11.56 15.26
C TRP A 77 6.97 -11.76 15.91
N SER A 78 7.99 -12.01 15.08
CA SER A 78 9.31 -12.36 15.59
C SER A 78 9.97 -11.19 16.31
N ARG A 79 10.27 -11.39 17.60
CA ARG A 79 11.00 -10.42 18.44
C ARG A 79 12.52 -10.42 18.25
N LYS A 80 13.05 -11.29 17.38
CA LYS A 80 14.50 -11.47 17.20
C LYS A 80 14.96 -11.24 15.76
N ARG A 81 14.12 -11.60 14.78
CA ARG A 81 14.39 -11.45 13.33
C ARG A 81 14.11 -10.00 12.91
N TRP A 82 14.55 -9.63 11.70
CA TRP A 82 14.32 -8.29 11.13
C TRP A 82 14.88 -7.17 12.03
N LYS A 83 16.14 -7.35 12.47
CA LYS A 83 16.89 -6.33 13.21
C LYS A 83 17.08 -5.09 12.33
N MET A 84 16.75 -3.93 12.91
CA MET A 84 16.91 -2.65 12.26
C MET A 84 18.36 -2.14 12.42
N LYS A 85 18.82 -1.36 11.45
CA LYS A 85 20.11 -0.67 11.50
C LYS A 85 19.92 0.66 12.21
N LYS A 86 20.73 0.95 13.23
CA LYS A 86 20.81 2.28 13.84
C LYS A 86 21.38 3.26 12.80
N VAL A 87 20.63 4.31 12.49
CA VAL A 87 21.01 5.37 11.54
C VAL A 87 21.62 6.53 12.30
N ASP A 88 21.01 6.93 13.41
CA ASP A 88 21.53 7.93 14.36
C ASP A 88 21.07 7.61 15.80
N GLU A 89 21.20 8.57 16.71
CA GLU A 89 20.80 8.42 18.12
C GLU A 89 19.33 8.05 18.32
N ASN A 90 18.43 8.55 17.48
CA ASN A 90 16.98 8.39 17.60
C ASN A 90 16.40 7.44 16.54
N ILE A 91 17.05 7.33 15.38
CA ILE A 91 16.48 6.68 14.19
C ILE A 91 17.09 5.30 13.96
N TYR A 92 16.22 4.32 13.78
CA TYR A 92 16.52 2.97 13.32
C TYR A 92 15.73 2.68 12.05
N GLN A 93 16.37 2.05 11.06
CA GLN A 93 15.72 1.73 9.79
C GLN A 93 15.92 0.28 9.33
N LEU A 94 14.91 -0.25 8.64
CA LEU A 94 14.99 -1.51 7.93
C LEU A 94 14.27 -1.39 6.58
N LYS A 95 14.97 -1.73 5.50
CA LYS A 95 14.43 -1.75 4.14
C LYS A 95 14.12 -3.19 3.72
N LYS A 96 12.91 -3.44 3.21
CA LYS A 96 12.43 -4.74 2.71
C LYS A 96 11.73 -4.58 1.38
N LYS A 97 11.80 -5.58 0.50
CA LYS A 97 11.05 -5.55 -0.76
C LYS A 97 9.60 -5.88 -0.47
N VAL A 98 8.65 -5.25 -1.17
CA VAL A 98 7.22 -5.59 -1.09
C VAL A 98 6.99 -7.08 -1.43
N SER A 99 7.81 -7.64 -2.32
CA SER A 99 7.79 -9.08 -2.65
C SER A 99 8.09 -10.00 -1.47
N ASP A 100 8.73 -9.51 -0.40
CA ASP A 100 9.09 -10.30 0.78
C ASP A 100 7.87 -10.56 1.71
N PHE A 101 6.73 -9.93 1.44
CA PHE A 101 5.52 -10.00 2.27
C PHE A 101 4.44 -10.91 1.68
N ASN A 102 3.53 -11.39 2.53
CA ASN A 102 2.40 -12.26 2.17
C ASN A 102 1.21 -11.46 1.61
N GLU A 103 0.22 -12.12 1.02
CA GLU A 103 -0.65 -11.56 -0.01
C GLU A 103 -1.79 -10.64 0.45
N ASP A 104 -2.16 -10.66 1.72
CA ASP A 104 -3.44 -10.05 2.12
C ASP A 104 -3.38 -8.54 2.35
N PHE A 105 -2.22 -7.88 2.15
CA PHE A 105 -1.97 -6.45 2.48
C PHE A 105 -2.52 -5.99 3.84
N ASN A 106 -2.86 -6.94 4.72
CA ASN A 106 -3.32 -6.74 6.07
C ASN A 106 -2.12 -6.76 7.01
N TRP A 107 -1.03 -6.11 6.59
CA TRP A 107 0.23 -6.17 7.32
C TRP A 107 0.15 -5.27 8.53
N GLU A 108 0.24 -5.93 9.67
CA GLU A 108 0.27 -5.29 10.97
C GLU A 108 1.65 -5.56 11.59
N PHE A 109 2.23 -4.53 12.19
CA PHE A 109 3.56 -4.60 12.76
C PHE A 109 3.70 -3.74 14.02
N LYS A 110 4.78 -4.00 14.75
CA LYS A 110 5.28 -3.20 15.86
C LYS A 110 6.80 -3.15 15.82
N PHE A 111 7.34 -2.13 16.49
CA PHE A 111 8.73 -2.12 16.88
C PHE A 111 8.90 -2.81 18.23
N VAL A 112 9.88 -3.71 18.31
CA VAL A 112 10.27 -4.34 19.57
C VAL A 112 11.65 -3.86 19.96
N VAL A 113 11.72 -3.24 21.12
CA VAL A 113 12.95 -2.73 21.70
C VAL A 113 13.53 -3.73 22.70
N ASN A 114 14.83 -3.95 22.61
CA ASN A 114 15.62 -4.88 23.43
C ASN A 114 15.02 -6.29 23.48
N ASN A 115 14.33 -6.68 22.40
CA ASN A 115 13.56 -7.90 22.25
C ASN A 115 12.40 -8.09 23.24
N ASN A 116 12.12 -7.18 24.19
CA ASN A 116 11.17 -7.43 25.28
C ASN A 116 10.05 -6.39 25.37
N PHE A 117 10.24 -5.21 24.78
CA PHE A 117 9.35 -4.09 24.94
C PHE A 117 8.71 -3.70 23.61
N TRP A 118 7.38 -3.62 23.59
CA TRP A 118 6.63 -3.05 22.47
C TRP A 118 6.74 -1.53 22.54
N ALA A 119 7.10 -0.89 21.44
CA ALA A 119 7.06 0.57 21.37
C ALA A 119 5.61 1.04 21.18
N GLU A 120 5.10 1.83 22.14
CA GLU A 120 3.77 2.43 22.07
C GLU A 120 3.85 3.82 21.43
N PRO A 121 3.08 4.09 20.35
CA PRO A 121 3.06 5.40 19.72
C PRO A 121 2.63 6.50 20.71
N THR A 122 3.25 7.67 20.62
CA THR A 122 2.92 8.85 21.47
C THR A 122 1.50 9.36 21.26
N GLU A 123 1.00 9.22 20.04
CA GLU A 123 -0.31 9.66 19.57
C GLU A 123 -1.07 8.47 19.01
N ASN A 124 -2.30 8.68 18.55
CA ASN A 124 -3.05 7.66 17.82
C ASN A 124 -2.91 7.92 16.29
N PRO A 125 -1.78 7.54 15.64
CA PRO A 125 -1.64 7.80 14.22
C PRO A 125 -2.72 7.06 13.43
N ILE A 126 -3.05 7.58 12.25
CA ILE A 126 -4.17 7.06 11.45
C ILE A 126 -3.99 5.61 10.98
N ASN A 127 -2.76 5.09 11.06
CA ASN A 127 -2.43 3.71 10.76
C ASN A 127 -2.33 2.80 12.00
N THR A 128 -2.95 3.14 13.12
CA THR A 128 -3.08 2.24 14.27
C THR A 128 -4.23 1.25 14.12
N THR A 129 -4.13 0.14 14.85
CA THR A 129 -5.20 -0.83 15.02
C THR A 129 -5.04 -1.55 16.35
N PRO A 130 -6.14 -1.89 17.06
CA PRO A 130 -6.05 -2.66 18.29
C PRO A 130 -5.31 -3.98 18.07
N ALA A 131 -4.33 -4.29 18.93
CA ALA A 131 -3.68 -5.59 18.88
C ALA A 131 -4.59 -6.67 19.45
N LYS A 132 -4.50 -7.88 18.91
CA LYS A 132 -5.25 -9.05 19.36
C LYS A 132 -4.31 -10.19 19.69
N ASN A 133 -4.68 -11.01 20.68
CA ASN A 133 -3.98 -12.25 20.99
C ASN A 133 -4.34 -13.37 20.00
N TRP A 134 -3.73 -14.55 20.15
CA TRP A 134 -3.98 -15.71 19.29
C TRP A 134 -5.46 -16.17 19.26
N PHE A 135 -6.21 -15.90 20.32
CA PHE A 135 -7.63 -16.24 20.45
C PHE A 135 -8.55 -15.10 19.99
N GLY A 136 -8.00 -14.00 19.45
CA GLY A 136 -8.76 -12.85 18.96
C GLY A 136 -9.16 -11.82 20.04
N ALA A 137 -8.79 -12.02 21.30
CA ALA A 137 -9.08 -11.05 22.36
C ALA A 137 -8.17 -9.81 22.26
N TYR A 138 -8.74 -8.63 22.52
CA TYR A 138 -8.02 -7.36 22.46
C TYR A 138 -6.97 -7.26 23.56
N LEU A 139 -5.80 -6.71 23.20
CA LEU A 139 -4.73 -6.37 24.12
C LEU A 139 -4.70 -4.86 24.37
N ASN A 140 -4.14 -4.44 25.51
CA ASN A 140 -3.97 -3.03 25.88
C ASN A 140 -2.79 -2.35 25.16
N THR A 141 -2.65 -2.59 23.86
CA THR A 141 -1.55 -2.10 23.01
C THR A 141 -1.99 -2.08 21.54
N TYR A 142 -1.32 -1.27 20.71
CA TYR A 142 -1.72 -1.06 19.31
C TYR A 142 -0.67 -1.57 18.32
N ASN A 143 -1.11 -2.12 17.20
CA ASN A 143 -0.26 -2.39 16.04
C ASN A 143 -0.26 -1.15 15.13
N LEU A 144 0.82 -0.98 14.38
CA LEU A 144 0.83 -0.15 13.18
C LEU A 144 0.44 -0.99 11.97
N ARG A 145 -0.14 -0.34 10.97
CA ARG A 145 -0.59 -0.97 9.73
C ARG A 145 0.12 -0.37 8.53
N ILE A 146 0.44 -1.22 7.57
CA ILE A 146 0.89 -0.79 6.25
C ILE A 146 -0.34 -0.66 5.36
N LEU A 147 -0.52 0.51 4.77
CA LEU A 147 -1.57 0.76 3.78
C LEU A 147 -1.04 0.39 2.38
N PRO A 148 -1.84 -0.33 1.56
CA PRO A 148 -1.47 -0.70 0.18
C PRO A 148 -1.47 0.49 -0.80
N ALA A 149 -1.85 1.67 -0.32
CA ALA A 149 -1.96 2.91 -1.06
C ALA A 149 -1.14 4.00 -0.37
N TYR A 150 -0.55 4.89 -1.17
CA TYR A 150 -0.02 6.16 -0.68
C TYR A 150 -0.22 7.25 -1.73
N ILE A 151 -0.32 8.51 -1.27
CA ILE A 151 -0.49 9.66 -2.16
C ILE A 151 0.80 9.85 -2.97
N SER A 152 0.65 9.98 -4.29
CA SER A 152 1.78 10.21 -5.20
C SER A 152 1.29 11.02 -6.40
N GLU A 153 1.92 12.15 -6.69
CA GLU A 153 1.56 12.99 -7.85
C GLU A 153 1.58 12.21 -9.17
N ASN A 154 2.55 11.29 -9.30
CA ASN A 154 2.74 10.40 -10.44
C ASN A 154 2.18 8.98 -10.19
N GLY A 155 1.25 8.85 -9.25
CA GLY A 155 0.62 7.57 -8.92
C GLY A 155 -0.09 6.92 -10.11
N ASN A 156 -0.11 5.58 -10.11
CA ASN A 156 -0.76 4.79 -11.16
C ASN A 156 -2.29 4.80 -11.12
N ALA A 157 -2.91 5.29 -10.05
CA ALA A 157 -4.35 5.41 -9.89
C ALA A 157 -4.73 6.89 -9.77
N LYS A 158 -5.49 7.38 -10.74
CA LYS A 158 -5.93 8.78 -10.80
C LYS A 158 -7.42 8.84 -10.52
N PHE A 159 -7.79 9.46 -9.41
CA PHE A 159 -9.18 9.67 -9.03
C PHE A 159 -9.56 11.12 -9.31
N PHE A 160 -10.68 11.30 -10.00
CA PHE A 160 -11.21 12.62 -10.31
C PHE A 160 -12.72 12.61 -10.12
N LEU A 161 -13.23 13.49 -9.26
CA LEU A 161 -14.64 13.73 -9.09
C LEU A 161 -15.00 15.07 -9.76
N LYS A 162 -15.76 15.02 -10.84
CA LYS A 162 -16.18 16.21 -11.59
C LYS A 162 -17.23 17.02 -10.82
N GLY A 163 -17.08 18.35 -10.81
CA GLY A 163 -18.02 19.28 -10.17
C GLY A 163 -17.87 19.40 -8.65
N PHE A 164 -18.99 19.59 -7.94
CA PHE A 164 -19.02 19.85 -6.49
C PHE A 164 -18.20 21.08 -6.09
N ASP A 165 -18.31 22.16 -6.87
CA ASP A 165 -17.53 23.39 -6.68
C ASP A 165 -17.83 24.10 -5.34
N ASN A 166 -18.99 23.84 -4.74
CA ASN A 166 -19.39 24.37 -3.45
C ASN A 166 -19.07 23.44 -2.27
N ALA A 167 -18.56 22.23 -2.52
CA ALA A 167 -18.19 21.32 -1.44
C ALA A 167 -17.04 21.90 -0.61
N LYS A 168 -17.09 21.67 0.69
CA LYS A 168 -16.02 22.08 1.62
C LYS A 168 -14.92 21.03 1.65
N GLU A 169 -15.30 19.77 1.59
CA GLU A 169 -14.38 18.64 1.64
C GLU A 169 -14.86 17.49 0.75
N VAL A 170 -13.90 16.88 0.05
CA VAL A 170 -14.10 15.60 -0.63
C VAL A 170 -13.02 14.64 -0.17
N ILE A 171 -13.42 13.45 0.29
CA ILE A 171 -12.52 12.37 0.70
C ILE A 171 -12.69 11.18 -0.24
N LEU A 172 -11.58 10.57 -0.64
CA LEU A 172 -11.56 9.28 -1.31
C LEU A 172 -11.48 8.16 -0.27
N SER A 173 -12.43 7.23 -0.29
CA SER A 173 -12.51 6.14 0.67
C SER A 173 -12.73 4.81 -0.03
N GLY A 174 -12.04 3.75 0.39
CA GLY A 174 -12.11 2.46 -0.30
C GLY A 174 -11.37 1.33 0.39
N SER A 175 -11.42 0.15 -0.22
CA SER A 175 -10.72 -1.05 0.25
C SER A 175 -9.22 -0.82 0.54
N PHE A 176 -8.54 0.01 -0.25
CA PHE A 176 -7.12 0.35 -0.09
C PHE A 176 -6.78 1.19 1.16
N ASN A 177 -7.78 1.80 1.81
CA ASN A 177 -7.63 2.47 3.11
C ASN A 177 -8.65 1.98 4.15
N ARG A 178 -9.30 0.83 3.88
CA ARG A 178 -10.35 0.23 4.71
C ARG A 178 -11.49 1.19 5.02
N TRP A 179 -11.93 1.88 3.98
CA TRP A 179 -13.05 2.80 4.06
C TRP A 179 -12.84 3.96 5.06
N ASN A 180 -11.57 4.34 5.28
CA ASN A 180 -11.25 5.46 6.17
C ASN A 180 -11.76 6.79 5.62
N GLU A 181 -12.55 7.49 6.42
CA GLU A 181 -13.26 8.72 6.04
C GLU A 181 -12.43 10.01 6.18
N HIS A 182 -11.15 9.93 6.54
CA HIS A 182 -10.36 11.13 6.87
C HIS A 182 -8.97 11.15 6.22
N LEU A 183 -8.48 10.00 5.76
CA LEU A 183 -7.08 9.84 5.33
C LEU A 183 -6.79 10.54 3.99
N TYR A 184 -7.66 10.36 3.01
CA TYR A 184 -7.39 10.72 1.62
C TYR A 184 -8.27 11.88 1.15
N LYS A 185 -8.03 13.04 1.74
CA LYS A 185 -8.63 14.31 1.32
C LYS A 185 -8.18 14.65 -0.10
N MET A 186 -9.14 14.96 -0.97
CA MET A 186 -8.90 15.29 -2.36
C MET A 186 -8.56 16.78 -2.53
N GLN A 187 -7.75 17.09 -3.52
CA GLN A 187 -7.40 18.47 -3.87
C GLN A 187 -8.46 19.07 -4.78
N LYS A 188 -9.00 20.23 -4.39
CA LYS A 188 -9.91 21.00 -5.24
C LYS A 188 -9.18 21.54 -6.47
N THR A 189 -9.88 21.52 -7.61
CA THR A 189 -9.39 21.98 -8.92
C THR A 189 -10.43 22.92 -9.54
N LYS A 190 -10.15 23.45 -10.74
CA LYS A 190 -11.09 24.30 -11.47
C LYS A 190 -12.41 23.61 -11.83
N ASN A 191 -12.39 22.29 -12.07
CA ASN A 191 -13.53 21.55 -12.64
C ASN A 191 -13.98 20.38 -11.75
N GLY A 192 -13.51 20.29 -10.51
CA GLY A 192 -13.75 19.13 -9.65
C GLY A 192 -12.66 18.91 -8.62
N TRP A 193 -12.51 17.66 -8.17
CA TRP A 193 -11.59 17.25 -7.11
C TRP A 193 -10.70 16.13 -7.61
N LYS A 194 -9.40 16.17 -7.30
CA LYS A 194 -8.44 15.15 -7.73
C LYS A 194 -7.63 14.57 -6.58
N LEU A 195 -7.29 13.29 -6.70
CA LEU A 195 -6.28 12.65 -5.88
C LEU A 195 -5.60 11.54 -6.67
N ASN A 196 -4.27 11.52 -6.64
CA ASN A 196 -3.49 10.46 -7.27
C ASN A 196 -2.89 9.58 -6.18
N LEU A 197 -3.12 8.28 -6.30
CA LEU A 197 -2.56 7.26 -5.42
C LEU A 197 -1.61 6.36 -6.21
N GLN A 198 -0.54 5.94 -5.57
CA GLN A 198 0.18 4.75 -5.99
C GLN A 198 -0.45 3.54 -5.31
N LEU A 199 -1.04 2.65 -6.10
CA LEU A 199 -1.69 1.41 -5.67
C LEU A 199 -0.88 0.20 -6.13
N SER A 200 -0.86 -0.84 -5.30
CA SER A 200 -0.38 -2.16 -5.74
C SER A 200 -1.36 -2.77 -6.74
N PRO A 201 -0.98 -3.75 -7.57
CA PRO A 201 -1.91 -4.39 -8.49
C PRO A 201 -2.99 -5.14 -7.70
N ASN A 202 -4.25 -4.78 -7.90
CA ASN A 202 -5.41 -5.45 -7.33
C ASN A 202 -6.71 -4.85 -7.90
N TYR A 203 -7.83 -5.47 -7.54
CA TYR A 203 -9.15 -4.85 -7.63
C TYR A 203 -9.39 -4.05 -6.34
N TYR A 204 -9.81 -2.80 -6.50
CA TYR A 204 -10.16 -1.95 -5.38
C TYR A 204 -11.55 -1.38 -5.55
N GLU A 205 -12.36 -1.56 -4.52
CA GLU A 205 -13.63 -0.85 -4.35
C GLU A 205 -13.38 0.51 -3.69
N TYR A 206 -14.12 1.53 -4.11
CA TYR A 206 -14.07 2.88 -3.57
C TYR A 206 -15.38 3.66 -3.75
N LYS A 207 -15.50 4.75 -2.97
CA LYS A 207 -16.50 5.81 -3.06
C LYS A 207 -15.85 7.15 -2.75
N PHE A 208 -16.55 8.24 -3.08
CA PHE A 208 -16.23 9.57 -2.57
C PHE A 208 -17.13 9.93 -1.40
N ILE A 209 -16.63 10.72 -0.47
CA ILE A 209 -17.40 11.34 0.61
C ILE A 209 -17.37 12.83 0.37
N VAL A 210 -18.52 13.42 0.01
CA VAL A 210 -18.66 14.85 -0.25
C VAL A 210 -19.43 15.47 0.90
N ASP A 211 -18.77 16.31 1.69
CA ASP A 211 -19.35 16.95 2.89
C ASP A 211 -20.12 15.95 3.79
N GLY A 212 -19.52 14.78 4.02
CA GLY A 212 -20.09 13.69 4.84
C GLY A 212 -21.06 12.75 4.10
N LYS A 213 -21.39 13.02 2.84
CA LYS A 213 -22.28 12.15 2.04
C LYS A 213 -21.47 11.21 1.13
N TRP A 214 -21.69 9.91 1.29
CA TRP A 214 -21.13 8.88 0.42
C TRP A 214 -21.78 8.92 -0.97
N ILE A 215 -20.95 8.91 -2.01
CA ILE A 215 -21.38 8.81 -3.42
C ILE A 215 -20.45 7.85 -4.18
N GLU A 216 -21.02 7.13 -5.14
CA GLU A 216 -20.25 6.44 -6.19
C GLU A 216 -19.51 7.44 -7.07
N ASP A 217 -18.48 6.99 -7.78
CA ASP A 217 -17.88 7.73 -8.87
C ASP A 217 -18.84 7.77 -10.07
N PRO A 218 -19.45 8.93 -10.40
CA PRO A 218 -20.45 9.01 -11.46
C PRO A 218 -19.87 8.74 -12.86
N ASP A 219 -18.55 8.93 -13.02
CA ASP A 219 -17.86 8.77 -14.30
C ASP A 219 -17.26 7.37 -14.46
N ASN A 220 -17.30 6.51 -13.43
CA ASN A 220 -16.82 5.13 -13.50
C ASN A 220 -17.97 4.14 -13.74
N PRO A 221 -18.05 3.50 -14.92
CA PRO A 221 -19.10 2.52 -15.21
C PRO A 221 -18.91 1.20 -14.47
N ASN A 222 -17.71 0.90 -13.97
CA ASN A 222 -17.42 -0.35 -13.28
C ASN A 222 -17.80 -0.22 -11.81
N LYS A 223 -18.72 -1.07 -11.37
CA LYS A 223 -19.20 -1.09 -9.99
C LYS A 223 -19.59 -2.49 -9.54
N THR A 224 -19.59 -2.70 -8.25
CA THR A 224 -20.01 -3.95 -7.59
C THR A 224 -21.00 -3.64 -6.49
N GLU A 225 -21.96 -4.54 -6.27
CA GLU A 225 -22.88 -4.45 -5.14
C GLU A 225 -22.10 -4.65 -3.82
N ASN A 226 -22.46 -3.89 -2.80
CA ASN A 226 -21.87 -3.96 -1.46
C ASN A 226 -22.82 -4.65 -0.46
N GLU A 227 -22.36 -4.83 0.78
CA GLU A 227 -23.12 -5.53 1.84
C GLU A 227 -24.45 -4.85 2.21
N PHE A 228 -24.71 -3.65 1.72
CA PHE A 228 -25.93 -2.86 1.97
C PHE A 228 -26.85 -2.76 0.74
N TYR A 229 -26.61 -3.58 -0.30
CA TYR A 229 -27.37 -3.54 -1.56
C TYR A 229 -27.25 -2.19 -2.31
N GLU A 230 -26.21 -1.43 -2.01
CA GLU A 230 -25.77 -0.28 -2.81
C GLU A 230 -24.58 -0.67 -3.68
N TYR A 231 -24.06 0.24 -4.51
CA TYR A 231 -22.88 -0.03 -5.31
C TYR A 231 -21.64 0.70 -4.81
N ASN A 232 -20.49 0.05 -4.94
CA ASN A 232 -19.17 0.66 -4.85
C ASN A 232 -18.56 0.76 -6.25
N SER A 233 -17.86 1.85 -6.55
CA SER A 233 -17.09 1.96 -7.79
C SER A 233 -15.86 1.05 -7.71
N VAL A 234 -15.47 0.45 -8.83
CA VAL A 234 -14.36 -0.51 -8.90
C VAL A 234 -13.26 0.02 -9.82
N ILE A 235 -12.02 -0.02 -9.34
CA ILE A 235 -10.82 0.23 -10.15
C ILE A 235 -9.92 -1.01 -10.14
N ASN A 236 -9.46 -1.42 -11.32
CA ASN A 236 -8.51 -2.52 -11.47
C ASN A 236 -7.11 -1.97 -11.80
N ILE A 237 -6.18 -2.17 -10.88
CA ILE A 237 -4.77 -1.80 -11.05
C ILE A 237 -4.01 -3.02 -11.54
N LYS A 238 -3.41 -2.89 -12.72
CA LYS A 238 -2.63 -3.95 -13.37
C LYS A 238 -1.15 -3.61 -13.45
N LYS A 239 -0.30 -4.62 -13.36
CA LYS A 239 1.17 -4.52 -13.54
C LYS A 239 1.62 -5.29 -14.77
N LYS A 240 2.64 -4.76 -15.45
CA LYS A 240 3.28 -5.48 -16.55
C LYS A 240 4.00 -6.71 -16.00
N VAL A 241 3.66 -7.87 -16.53
CA VAL A 241 4.26 -9.17 -16.21
C VAL A 241 4.84 -9.75 -17.48
N THR A 242 6.10 -10.17 -17.40
CA THR A 242 6.77 -10.91 -18.47
C THR A 242 6.80 -12.39 -18.12
N PHE A 243 6.33 -13.20 -19.06
CA PHE A 243 6.47 -14.65 -19.07
C PHE A 243 7.63 -14.99 -20.00
N LEU A 244 8.54 -15.83 -19.52
CA LEU A 244 9.72 -16.28 -20.24
C LEU A 244 9.69 -17.80 -20.28
N LEU A 245 9.98 -18.36 -21.45
CA LEU A 245 10.19 -19.78 -21.64
C LEU A 245 11.55 -19.95 -22.31
N GLU A 246 12.62 -20.17 -21.53
CA GLU A 246 14.01 -20.23 -22.01
C GLU A 246 14.39 -21.55 -22.71
N HIS A 247 13.38 -22.29 -23.18
CA HIS A 247 13.51 -23.58 -23.86
C HIS A 247 12.82 -23.53 -25.23
N PHE A 248 12.72 -24.69 -25.90
CA PHE A 248 11.97 -24.87 -27.14
C PHE A 248 12.39 -23.90 -28.26
N LYS A 249 13.70 -23.66 -28.41
CA LYS A 249 14.24 -22.73 -29.44
C LYS A 249 13.91 -23.17 -30.87
N ASN A 250 13.64 -24.45 -31.08
CA ASN A 250 13.29 -24.98 -32.39
C ASN A 250 11.77 -25.03 -32.63
N ALA A 251 10.95 -24.67 -31.64
CA ALA A 251 9.50 -24.61 -31.83
C ALA A 251 9.14 -23.58 -32.91
N GLU A 252 8.04 -23.84 -33.58
CA GLU A 252 7.46 -22.96 -34.60
C GLU A 252 6.54 -21.93 -33.93
N GLU A 253 5.76 -22.38 -32.95
CA GLU A 253 4.81 -21.55 -32.23
C GLU A 253 4.80 -21.86 -30.73
N VAL A 254 4.75 -20.80 -29.93
CA VAL A 254 4.47 -20.91 -28.50
C VAL A 254 3.36 -19.93 -28.13
N ILE A 255 2.30 -20.41 -27.49
CA ILE A 255 1.22 -19.58 -26.94
C ILE A 255 1.24 -19.64 -25.41
N LEU A 256 1.04 -18.49 -24.76
CA LEU A 256 0.80 -18.42 -23.32
C LEU A 256 -0.70 -18.54 -23.04
N ALA A 257 -1.12 -19.52 -22.25
CA ALA A 257 -2.51 -19.70 -21.86
C ALA A 257 -2.64 -19.79 -20.33
N GLY A 258 -3.68 -19.18 -19.76
CA GLY A 258 -3.88 -19.17 -18.32
C GLY A 258 -5.19 -18.53 -17.87
N SER A 259 -5.36 -18.40 -16.56
CA SER A 259 -6.58 -17.85 -15.95
C SER A 259 -6.90 -16.42 -16.42
N PHE A 260 -5.88 -15.63 -16.77
CA PHE A 260 -6.03 -14.23 -17.19
C PHE A 260 -6.52 -14.02 -18.63
N ASN A 261 -6.51 -15.07 -19.46
CA ASN A 261 -7.07 -15.05 -20.81
C ASN A 261 -8.05 -16.22 -21.02
N ASN A 262 -8.63 -16.74 -19.94
CA ASN A 262 -9.56 -17.87 -19.97
C ASN A 262 -9.01 -19.08 -20.74
N TRP A 263 -7.72 -19.37 -20.59
CA TRP A 263 -7.01 -20.47 -21.27
C TRP A 263 -7.09 -20.40 -22.79
N ASN A 264 -7.24 -19.21 -23.37
CA ASN A 264 -7.29 -19.03 -24.80
C ASN A 264 -5.99 -19.52 -25.48
N GLU A 265 -6.15 -20.37 -26.50
CA GLU A 265 -5.06 -21.07 -27.19
C GLU A 265 -4.49 -20.30 -28.38
N GLU A 266 -4.95 -19.08 -28.68
CA GLU A 266 -4.57 -18.35 -29.89
C GLU A 266 -4.14 -16.90 -29.65
N GLU A 267 -4.67 -16.25 -28.60
CA GLU A 267 -4.55 -14.80 -28.40
C GLU A 267 -3.13 -14.37 -28.05
N TYR A 268 -2.45 -15.13 -27.17
CA TYR A 268 -1.19 -14.72 -26.55
C TYR A 268 0.01 -15.46 -27.14
N LYS A 269 0.16 -15.37 -28.47
CA LYS A 269 1.34 -15.87 -29.19
C LYS A 269 2.61 -15.20 -28.69
N MET A 270 3.57 -15.99 -28.23
CA MET A 270 4.83 -15.52 -27.67
C MET A 270 5.79 -15.10 -28.79
N THR A 271 6.65 -14.12 -28.48
CA THR A 271 7.71 -13.68 -29.38
C THR A 271 8.97 -14.51 -29.15
N LYS A 272 9.54 -15.06 -30.23
CA LYS A 272 10.82 -15.78 -30.19
C LYS A 272 11.98 -14.82 -29.89
N THR A 273 12.92 -15.25 -29.07
CA THR A 273 14.10 -14.52 -28.61
C THR A 273 15.35 -15.40 -28.75
N GLU A 274 16.54 -14.84 -28.53
CA GLU A 274 17.80 -15.61 -28.56
C GLU A 274 17.82 -16.79 -27.56
N HIS A 275 17.12 -16.62 -26.43
CA HIS A 275 17.15 -17.57 -25.32
C HIS A 275 15.88 -18.45 -25.24
N GLY A 276 14.87 -18.22 -26.08
CA GLY A 276 13.59 -18.95 -26.01
C GLY A 276 12.44 -18.05 -26.40
N TRP A 277 11.40 -17.95 -25.58
CA TRP A 277 10.17 -17.22 -25.89
C TRP A 277 9.79 -16.24 -24.80
N LYS A 278 9.17 -15.13 -25.21
CA LYS A 278 8.74 -14.06 -24.30
C LYS A 278 7.34 -13.58 -24.65
N PHE A 279 6.52 -13.34 -23.63
CA PHE A 279 5.29 -12.57 -23.75
C PHE A 279 5.16 -11.60 -22.59
N THR A 280 4.66 -10.39 -22.84
CA THR A 280 4.47 -9.37 -21.82
C THR A 280 3.03 -8.88 -21.84
N THR A 281 2.32 -9.05 -20.73
CA THR A 281 0.93 -8.61 -20.58
C THR A 281 0.75 -7.82 -19.27
N LYS A 282 -0.43 -7.24 -19.06
CA LYS A 282 -0.80 -6.54 -17.82
C LYS A 282 -1.76 -7.42 -17.01
N LEU A 283 -1.36 -7.78 -15.79
CA LEU A 283 -2.16 -8.61 -14.89
C LEU A 283 -2.55 -7.84 -13.63
N SER A 284 -3.77 -8.10 -13.14
CA SER A 284 -4.20 -7.70 -11.80
C SER A 284 -3.41 -8.48 -10.74
N GLY A 285 -3.39 -8.01 -9.51
CA GLY A 285 -2.80 -8.77 -8.39
C GLY A 285 -3.50 -10.10 -8.14
N GLY A 286 -2.80 -11.00 -7.47
CA GLY A 286 -3.31 -12.32 -7.09
C GLY A 286 -2.59 -13.47 -7.77
N LYS A 287 -3.20 -14.66 -7.63
CA LYS A 287 -2.70 -15.92 -8.15
C LYS A 287 -3.21 -16.15 -9.57
N HIS A 288 -2.30 -16.45 -10.49
CA HIS A 288 -2.64 -16.78 -11.88
C HIS A 288 -2.05 -18.13 -12.26
N HIS A 289 -2.91 -19.07 -12.66
CA HIS A 289 -2.48 -20.34 -13.24
C HIS A 289 -2.19 -20.17 -14.73
N TYR A 290 -1.13 -20.80 -15.22
CA TYR A 290 -0.74 -20.74 -16.63
C TYR A 290 0.03 -21.99 -17.09
N LYS A 291 0.06 -22.15 -18.41
CA LYS A 291 0.88 -23.08 -19.18
C LYS A 291 1.33 -22.43 -20.48
N PHE A 292 2.24 -23.11 -21.17
CA PHE A 292 2.61 -22.82 -22.54
C PHE A 292 2.01 -23.87 -23.47
N ILE A 293 1.60 -23.48 -24.66
CA ILE A 293 1.26 -24.42 -25.74
C ILE A 293 2.40 -24.33 -26.73
N VAL A 294 3.23 -25.36 -26.82
CA VAL A 294 4.40 -25.44 -27.69
C VAL A 294 4.08 -26.38 -28.84
N ASP A 295 3.96 -25.85 -30.06
CA ASP A 295 3.59 -26.60 -31.27
C ASP A 295 2.36 -27.52 -31.04
N GLY A 296 1.34 -26.98 -30.37
CA GLY A 296 0.10 -27.69 -30.02
C GLY A 296 0.14 -28.54 -28.74
N ASN A 297 1.27 -28.64 -28.05
CA ASN A 297 1.42 -29.44 -26.83
C ASN A 297 1.45 -28.56 -25.57
N TRP A 298 0.67 -28.95 -24.55
CA TRP A 298 0.61 -28.24 -23.28
C TRP A 298 1.83 -28.53 -22.39
N GLU A 299 2.59 -27.49 -22.07
CA GLU A 299 3.82 -27.54 -21.30
C GLU A 299 3.72 -26.68 -20.03
N LEU A 300 4.27 -27.20 -18.94
CA LEU A 300 4.50 -26.41 -17.73
C LEU A 300 5.71 -25.51 -17.91
N ASP A 301 5.79 -24.44 -17.13
CA ASP A 301 7.02 -23.65 -17.03
C ASP A 301 8.09 -24.49 -16.30
N PRO A 302 9.18 -24.88 -16.98
CA PRO A 302 10.21 -25.73 -16.37
C PRO A 302 10.97 -25.03 -15.25
N HIS A 303 11.02 -23.69 -15.26
CA HIS A 303 11.75 -22.87 -14.31
C HIS A 303 10.86 -22.33 -13.18
N ASN A 304 9.56 -22.58 -13.24
CA ASN A 304 8.66 -22.23 -12.15
C ASN A 304 8.53 -23.38 -11.15
N PRO A 305 9.07 -23.25 -9.93
CA PRO A 305 8.94 -24.29 -8.91
C PRO A 305 7.54 -24.35 -8.31
N ILE A 306 6.70 -23.32 -8.48
CA ILE A 306 5.36 -23.26 -7.89
C ILE A 306 4.34 -23.82 -8.88
N LYS A 307 3.78 -24.98 -8.52
CA LYS A 307 2.80 -25.72 -9.30
C LYS A 307 1.61 -26.08 -8.43
N GLU A 308 0.41 -26.03 -9.00
CA GLU A 308 -0.83 -26.35 -8.31
C GLU A 308 -1.73 -27.19 -9.22
N PHE A 309 -2.50 -28.09 -8.62
CA PHE A 309 -3.56 -28.82 -9.31
C PHE A 309 -4.82 -27.96 -9.36
N ASP A 310 -5.52 -27.97 -10.50
CA ASP A 310 -6.88 -27.47 -10.60
C ASP A 310 -7.90 -28.52 -10.09
N ASP A 311 -9.16 -28.12 -10.01
CA ASP A 311 -10.26 -28.98 -9.53
C ASP A 311 -10.50 -30.20 -10.43
N ASN A 312 -9.98 -30.19 -11.66
CA ASN A 312 -10.06 -31.30 -12.62
C ASN A 312 -8.80 -32.21 -12.57
N GLY A 313 -7.86 -31.94 -11.66
CA GLY A 313 -6.64 -32.72 -11.50
C GLY A 313 -5.53 -32.38 -12.50
N HIS A 314 -5.64 -31.30 -13.27
CA HIS A 314 -4.53 -30.84 -14.11
C HIS A 314 -3.56 -30.01 -13.29
N ILE A 315 -2.27 -30.33 -13.42
CA ILE A 315 -1.20 -29.51 -12.83
C ILE A 315 -0.95 -28.27 -13.71
N ASN A 316 -0.78 -27.10 -13.09
CA ASN A 316 -0.53 -25.81 -13.75
C ASN A 316 0.63 -25.07 -13.07
N SER A 317 1.33 -24.22 -13.84
CA SER A 317 2.35 -23.32 -13.27
C SER A 317 1.66 -22.11 -12.63
N VAL A 318 2.22 -21.58 -11.55
CA VAL A 318 1.58 -20.49 -10.80
C VAL A 318 2.41 -19.21 -10.85
N LYS A 319 1.81 -18.13 -11.33
CA LYS A 319 2.37 -16.79 -11.30
C LYS A 319 1.66 -15.94 -10.25
N MET A 320 2.40 -15.59 -9.20
CA MET A 320 1.93 -14.58 -8.23
C MET A 320 2.23 -13.17 -8.74
N VAL A 321 1.21 -12.32 -8.74
CA VAL A 321 1.33 -10.90 -9.08
C VAL A 321 1.10 -10.07 -7.82
N LYS A 322 2.13 -9.32 -7.42
CA LYS A 322 2.16 -8.45 -6.23
C LYS A 322 2.60 -7.04 -6.59
#